data_AF-A0A380BJI6-F1
#
_entry.id   AF-A0A380BJI6-F1
#
_cell.length_a   1.000
_cell.length_b   1.000
_cell.length_c   1.000
_cell.angle_alpha   90.00
_cell.angle_beta   90.00
_cell.angle_gamma   90.00
#
_symmetry.space_group_name_H-M   'P 1'
#
loop_
_entity.id
_entity.type
_entity.pdbx_description
1 polymer ?
#
loop_
_entity_poly.entity_id
_entity_poly.type
_entity_poly.pdbx_seq_one_letter_code
_entity_poly.pdbx_strand_id
1 'polypeptide(L)'
;MNLPAFIRQFYQIQSCYGITYAREGDQVRLEYCRLKLEKDSLHIAETGMATSWQELSKKLEPKVPIALQVGGKQVLVKEVNYISEIGTAEILEIFPNFSEESFYFSVHKGQHMSWVALVRRNVVDQLIEEITASGNTVVQLYIGPFVYNAVLSQINKYNGHYIVDGHTIQIDKETKEWLSYSYSRGAIEKIYNKDRNTGYRSAISGSVCSRFLLSDV
;
A
#
# COMPACT_ATOMS: atom_id res chain seq x y z
N MET A 1 -1.60 -11.05 -22.66
CA MET A 1 -1.76 -12.37 -23.31
C MET A 1 -2.53 -13.23 -22.31
N ASN A 2 -3.79 -13.60 -22.60
CA ASN A 2 -4.61 -14.33 -21.63
C ASN A 2 -4.13 -15.77 -21.51
N LEU A 3 -3.59 -16.13 -20.34
CA LEU A 3 -3.21 -17.50 -20.03
C LEU A 3 -4.47 -18.39 -19.92
N PRO A 4 -4.48 -19.60 -20.51
CA PRO A 4 -5.53 -20.59 -20.33
C PRO A 4 -5.80 -20.86 -18.84
N ALA A 5 -7.07 -21.06 -18.46
CA ALA A 5 -7.50 -21.24 -17.08
C ALA A 5 -6.76 -22.38 -16.34
N PHE A 6 -6.40 -23.46 -17.04
CA PHE A 6 -5.63 -24.56 -16.44
C PHE A 6 -4.20 -24.15 -16.06
N ILE A 7 -3.58 -23.21 -16.80
CA ILE A 7 -2.25 -22.70 -16.49
C ILE A 7 -2.31 -21.76 -15.28
N ARG A 8 -3.38 -20.94 -15.17
CA ARG A 8 -3.60 -20.06 -14.02
C ARG A 8 -3.54 -20.81 -12.69
N GLN A 9 -4.06 -22.03 -12.64
CA GLN A 9 -4.05 -22.87 -11.44
C GLN A 9 -2.64 -23.23 -10.94
N PHE A 10 -1.64 -23.29 -11.83
CA PHE A 10 -0.24 -23.57 -11.47
C PHE A 10 0.56 -22.32 -11.05
N TYR A 11 0.08 -21.12 -11.38
CA TYR A 11 0.73 -19.85 -11.05
C TYR A 11 -0.06 -19.02 -10.02
N GLN A 12 -1.19 -19.53 -9.54
CA GLN A 12 -2.01 -18.83 -8.56
C GLN A 12 -1.31 -18.80 -7.21
N ILE A 13 -0.99 -17.60 -6.76
CA ILE A 13 -0.37 -17.36 -5.46
C ILE A 13 -1.37 -17.71 -4.38
N GLN A 14 -1.13 -18.81 -3.67
CA GLN A 14 -2.01 -19.31 -2.62
C GLN A 14 -1.83 -18.55 -1.30
N SER A 15 -0.70 -17.86 -1.13
CA SER A 15 -0.44 -17.02 0.03
C SER A 15 0.52 -15.90 -0.31
N CYS A 16 0.28 -14.72 0.28
CA CYS A 16 1.15 -13.57 0.15
C CYS A 16 1.19 -12.83 1.50
N TYR A 17 2.29 -12.12 1.74
CA TYR A 17 2.36 -11.10 2.78
C TYR A 17 2.17 -9.72 2.16
N GLY A 18 1.23 -8.94 2.66
CA GLY A 18 1.20 -7.50 2.45
C GLY A 18 1.96 -6.85 3.60
N ILE A 19 2.94 -6.02 3.27
CA ILE A 19 3.78 -5.32 4.25
C ILE A 19 3.71 -3.83 3.99
N THR A 20 3.44 -3.06 5.04
CA THR A 20 3.50 -1.59 5.04
C THR A 20 4.76 -1.17 5.78
N TYR A 21 5.69 -0.53 5.08
CA TYR A 21 6.89 0.09 5.63
C TYR A 21 6.69 1.60 5.74
N ALA A 22 6.69 2.11 6.96
CA ALA A 22 6.61 3.53 7.25
C ALA A 22 7.77 3.97 8.14
N ARG A 23 8.38 5.11 7.80
CA ARG A 23 9.39 5.76 8.64
C ARG A 23 8.87 7.10 9.13
N GLU A 24 8.99 7.32 10.44
CA GLU A 24 8.56 8.51 11.16
C GLU A 24 9.73 9.11 11.94
N GLY A 25 10.56 9.91 11.26
CA GLY A 25 11.86 10.33 11.82
C GLY A 25 12.80 9.14 11.89
N ASP A 26 13.33 8.85 13.08
CA ASP A 26 14.23 7.70 13.30
C ASP A 26 13.47 6.39 13.56
N GLN A 27 12.15 6.45 13.75
CA GLN A 27 11.33 5.28 14.04
C GLN A 27 10.86 4.61 12.76
N VAL A 28 11.12 3.31 12.65
CA VAL A 28 10.57 2.45 11.60
C VAL A 28 9.37 1.69 12.18
N ARG A 29 8.30 1.63 11.39
CA ARG A 29 7.14 0.80 11.65
C ARG A 29 6.87 -0.07 10.44
N LEU A 30 6.82 -1.37 10.70
CA LEU A 30 6.42 -2.38 9.76
C LEU A 30 5.11 -2.99 10.25
N GLU A 31 4.08 -2.92 9.44
CA GLU A 31 2.83 -3.65 9.64
C GLU A 31 2.75 -4.75 8.58
N TYR A 32 2.26 -5.93 8.95
CA TYR A 32 2.10 -7.02 7.99
C TYR A 32 0.78 -7.75 8.15
N CYS A 33 0.32 -8.34 7.05
CA CYS A 33 -0.86 -9.19 6.98
C CYS A 33 -0.57 -10.30 5.99
N ARG A 34 -0.74 -11.54 6.42
CA ARG A 34 -0.69 -12.71 5.55
C ARG A 34 -2.09 -13.07 5.11
N LEU A 35 -2.31 -13.06 3.80
CA LEU A 35 -3.51 -13.63 3.23
C LEU A 35 -3.21 -15.03 2.69
N LYS A 36 -4.20 -15.92 2.82
CA LYS A 36 -4.24 -17.23 2.19
C LYS A 36 -5.52 -17.34 1.38
N LEU A 37 -5.39 -17.84 0.16
CA LEU A 37 -6.53 -18.28 -0.63
C LEU A 37 -6.80 -19.73 -0.28
N GLU A 38 -7.99 -20.02 0.23
CA GLU A 38 -8.44 -21.39 0.47
C GLU A 38 -9.73 -21.59 -0.32
N LYS A 39 -9.66 -22.42 -1.37
CA LYS A 39 -10.72 -22.56 -2.38
C LYS A 39 -11.00 -21.20 -3.04
N ASP A 40 -12.16 -20.61 -2.76
CA ASP A 40 -12.61 -19.33 -3.33
C ASP A 40 -12.75 -18.23 -2.26
N SER A 41 -12.19 -18.44 -1.06
CA SER A 41 -12.22 -17.45 0.02
C SER A 41 -10.83 -17.00 0.45
N LEU A 42 -10.70 -15.69 0.65
CA LEU A 42 -9.52 -15.07 1.25
C LEU A 42 -9.62 -15.14 2.78
N HIS A 43 -8.59 -15.68 3.40
CA HIS A 43 -8.44 -15.78 4.84
C HIS A 43 -7.25 -14.95 5.30
N ILE A 44 -7.45 -14.17 6.36
CA ILE A 44 -6.35 -13.54 7.10
C ILE A 44 -5.73 -14.63 7.96
N ALA A 45 -4.56 -15.12 7.56
CA ALA A 45 -3.85 -16.17 8.27
C ALA A 45 -3.03 -15.61 9.45
N GLU A 46 -2.48 -14.41 9.29
CA GLU A 46 -1.62 -13.79 10.29
C GLU A 46 -1.62 -12.27 10.12
N THR A 47 -1.46 -11.54 11.22
CA THR A 47 -1.17 -10.09 11.19
C THR A 47 -0.21 -9.75 12.31
N GLY A 48 0.54 -8.68 12.15
CA GLY A 48 1.38 -8.20 13.23
C GLY A 48 2.13 -6.93 12.89
N MET A 49 3.06 -6.59 13.78
CA MET A 49 3.93 -5.45 13.64
C MET A 49 5.36 -5.80 14.00
N ALA A 50 6.28 -5.00 13.50
CA ALA A 50 7.69 -5.01 13.84
C ALA A 50 8.26 -3.59 13.75
N THR A 51 9.37 -3.37 14.44
CA THR A 51 10.08 -2.08 14.44
C THR A 51 11.31 -2.09 13.53
N SER A 52 11.65 -3.24 12.98
CA SER A 52 12.78 -3.42 12.06
C SER A 52 12.58 -4.63 11.15
N TRP A 53 13.25 -4.67 10.00
CA TRP A 53 13.20 -5.82 9.11
C TRP A 53 13.81 -7.08 9.75
N GLN A 54 14.84 -6.91 10.58
CA GLN A 54 15.49 -8.00 11.31
C GLN A 54 14.55 -8.66 12.31
N GLU A 55 13.63 -7.90 12.90
CA GLU A 55 12.58 -8.44 13.77
C GLU A 55 11.48 -9.13 12.94
N LEU A 56 11.05 -8.51 11.84
CA LEU A 56 9.97 -9.04 11.01
C LEU A 56 10.37 -10.33 10.29
N SER A 57 11.54 -10.38 9.69
CA SER A 57 12.02 -11.54 8.91
C SER A 57 12.08 -12.84 9.71
N LYS A 58 12.25 -12.75 11.04
CA LYS A 58 12.18 -13.92 11.95
C LYS A 58 10.77 -14.49 12.12
N LYS A 59 9.74 -13.69 11.84
CA LYS A 59 8.32 -14.05 11.94
C LYS A 59 7.77 -14.53 10.59
N LEU A 60 8.34 -14.07 9.48
CA LEU A 60 7.86 -14.41 8.14
C LEU A 60 8.23 -15.85 7.75
N GLU A 61 7.29 -16.52 7.10
CA GLU A 61 7.58 -17.78 6.42
C GLU A 61 8.43 -17.50 5.16
N PRO A 62 9.58 -18.18 4.99
CA PRO A 62 10.45 -17.97 3.84
C PRO A 62 9.74 -18.36 2.54
N LYS A 63 10.16 -17.77 1.40
CA LYS A 63 9.61 -18.02 0.06
C LYS A 63 8.15 -17.64 -0.18
N VAL A 64 7.43 -17.16 0.83
CA VAL A 64 6.12 -16.52 0.62
C VAL A 64 6.36 -15.15 -0.04
N PRO A 65 5.69 -14.84 -1.17
CA PRO A 65 5.85 -13.57 -1.85
C PRO A 65 5.34 -12.40 -0.99
N ILE A 66 5.95 -11.24 -1.21
CA ILE A 66 5.63 -9.99 -0.50
C ILE A 66 5.12 -8.94 -1.49
N ALA A 67 3.95 -8.40 -1.20
CA ALA A 67 3.52 -7.11 -1.70
C ALA A 67 3.94 -6.04 -0.68
N LEU A 68 4.76 -5.08 -1.10
CA LEU A 68 5.35 -4.06 -0.25
C LEU A 68 4.70 -2.71 -0.55
N GLN A 69 4.24 -2.03 0.49
CA GLN A 69 3.87 -0.62 0.43
C GLN A 69 4.87 0.20 1.23
N VAL A 70 5.29 1.32 0.65
CA VAL A 70 6.18 2.30 1.27
C VAL A 70 5.38 3.56 1.55
N GLY A 71 5.35 3.98 2.81
CA GLY A 71 4.61 5.13 3.32
C GLY A 71 5.39 5.91 4.37
N GLY A 72 4.69 6.72 5.17
CA GLY A 72 5.28 7.60 6.18
C GLY A 72 5.98 8.83 5.60
N LYS A 73 6.77 9.53 6.44
CA LYS A 73 7.40 10.82 6.10
C LYS A 73 8.40 10.79 4.95
N GLN A 74 8.91 9.62 4.60
CA GLN A 74 9.81 9.45 3.45
C GLN A 74 9.11 9.55 2.10
N VAL A 75 7.77 9.48 2.09
CA VAL A 75 6.96 9.62 0.88
C VAL A 75 6.35 11.02 0.84
N LEU A 76 6.66 11.76 -0.21
CA LEU A 76 6.05 13.05 -0.47
C LEU A 76 4.80 12.82 -1.32
N VAL A 77 3.64 13.29 -0.85
CA VAL A 77 2.40 13.27 -1.62
C VAL A 77 1.97 14.70 -1.94
N LYS A 78 1.70 14.99 -3.22
CA LYS A 78 1.23 16.31 -3.68
C LYS A 78 -0.10 16.15 -4.40
N GLU A 79 -1.07 16.98 -4.00
CA GLU A 79 -2.33 17.16 -4.70
C GLU A 79 -2.14 18.14 -5.85
N VAL A 80 -2.72 17.81 -7.00
CA VAL A 80 -2.63 18.57 -8.25
C VAL A 80 -3.97 18.53 -8.97
N ASN A 81 -4.18 19.47 -9.89
CA ASN A 81 -5.32 19.41 -10.81
C ASN A 81 -5.33 18.07 -11.55
N TYR A 82 -6.52 17.61 -11.95
CA TYR A 82 -6.67 16.33 -12.65
C TYR A 82 -5.69 16.18 -13.82
N ILE A 83 -4.99 15.04 -13.84
CA ILE A 83 -4.02 14.71 -14.89
C ILE A 83 -4.59 13.57 -15.74
N SER A 84 -4.86 13.86 -17.02
CA SER A 84 -5.32 12.85 -17.98
C SER A 84 -4.21 11.88 -18.39
N GLU A 85 -2.98 12.36 -18.54
CA GLU A 85 -1.82 11.59 -19.02
C GLU A 85 -0.71 11.54 -17.98
N ILE A 86 -0.22 10.33 -17.66
CA ILE A 86 0.87 10.18 -16.69
C ILE A 86 2.16 10.04 -17.49
N GLY A 87 2.97 11.09 -17.51
CA GLY A 87 4.27 11.13 -18.15
C GLY A 87 5.33 11.83 -17.31
N THR A 88 6.59 11.62 -17.68
CA THR A 88 7.74 12.19 -16.98
C THR A 88 7.75 13.73 -17.02
N ALA A 89 7.22 14.32 -18.09
CA ALA A 89 7.08 15.77 -18.22
C ALA A 89 6.16 16.35 -17.15
N GLU A 90 4.98 15.76 -16.95
CA GLU A 90 4.02 16.18 -15.94
C GLU A 90 4.59 15.99 -14.53
N ILE A 91 5.32 14.90 -14.29
CA ILE A 91 5.98 14.67 -12.99
C ILE A 91 7.06 15.73 -12.73
N LEU A 92 7.82 16.14 -13.75
CA LEU A 92 8.84 17.19 -13.64
C LEU A 92 8.23 18.57 -13.33
N GLU A 93 7.05 18.90 -13.88
CA GLU A 93 6.34 20.14 -13.53
C GLU A 93 5.91 20.16 -12.06
N ILE A 94 5.52 19.00 -11.52
CA ILE A 94 5.08 18.86 -10.12
C ILE A 94 6.28 18.84 -9.18
N PHE A 95 7.36 18.18 -9.59
CA PHE A 95 8.61 17.97 -8.86
C PHE A 95 9.81 18.34 -9.74
N PRO A 96 10.26 19.60 -9.74
CA PRO A 96 11.35 20.06 -10.60
C PRO A 96 12.68 19.33 -10.42
N ASN A 97 12.90 18.73 -9.25
CA ASN A 97 14.09 17.95 -8.92
C ASN A 97 13.91 16.43 -9.16
N PHE A 98 12.84 16.02 -9.84
CA PHE A 98 12.59 14.61 -10.15
C PHE A 98 13.61 14.09 -11.17
N SER A 99 14.04 12.85 -10.96
CA SER A 99 14.69 12.04 -11.98
C SER A 99 14.28 10.59 -11.80
N GLU A 100 14.08 9.88 -12.92
CA GLU A 100 13.70 8.47 -12.89
C GLU A 100 14.78 7.59 -12.26
N GLU A 101 16.04 8.02 -12.26
CA GLU A 101 17.17 7.34 -11.64
C GLU A 101 17.19 7.48 -10.11
N SER A 102 16.64 8.57 -9.57
CA SER A 102 16.68 8.86 -8.13
C SER A 102 15.38 8.59 -7.40
N PHE A 103 14.25 8.46 -8.11
CA PHE A 103 12.94 8.35 -7.48
C PHE A 103 12.02 7.32 -8.12
N TYR A 104 11.21 6.70 -7.27
CA TYR A 104 9.98 6.03 -7.68
C TYR A 104 8.81 6.99 -7.48
N PHE A 105 7.81 6.89 -8.35
CA PHE A 105 6.57 7.65 -8.21
C PHE A 105 5.34 6.77 -8.44
N SER A 106 4.20 7.22 -7.93
CA SER A 106 2.88 6.68 -8.23
C SER A 106 1.88 7.81 -8.38
N VAL A 107 0.85 7.60 -9.20
CA VAL A 107 -0.21 8.58 -9.41
C VAL A 107 -1.56 7.93 -9.10
N HIS A 108 -2.40 8.65 -8.37
CA HIS A 108 -3.80 8.31 -8.20
C HIS A 108 -4.67 9.41 -8.78
N LYS A 109 -5.58 9.04 -9.68
CA LYS A 109 -6.55 9.95 -10.28
C LYS A 109 -7.85 9.86 -9.49
N GLY A 110 -8.28 10.99 -8.94
CA GLY A 110 -9.62 11.16 -8.38
C GLY A 110 -10.59 11.70 -9.40
N GLN A 111 -11.70 12.24 -8.91
CA GLN A 111 -12.76 12.77 -9.77
C GLN A 111 -12.37 14.10 -10.43
N HIS A 112 -11.77 15.01 -9.65
CA HIS A 112 -11.38 16.36 -10.10
C HIS A 112 -9.92 16.71 -9.82
N MET A 113 -9.26 15.90 -9.00
CA MET A 113 -7.87 16.08 -8.60
C MET A 113 -7.08 14.81 -8.90
N SER A 114 -5.76 14.94 -8.91
CA SER A 114 -4.84 13.81 -8.88
C SER A 114 -3.87 13.97 -7.72
N TRP A 115 -3.35 12.85 -7.23
CA TRP A 115 -2.32 12.83 -6.20
C TRP A 115 -1.11 12.08 -6.72
N VAL A 116 0.06 12.71 -6.58
CA VAL A 116 1.33 12.11 -6.98
C VAL A 116 2.14 11.84 -5.72
N ALA A 117 2.54 10.59 -5.53
CA ALA A 117 3.43 10.19 -4.45
C ALA A 117 4.84 9.92 -4.99
N LEU A 118 5.85 10.36 -4.25
CA LEU A 118 7.25 10.29 -4.63
C LEU A 118 8.10 9.75 -3.46
N VAL A 119 9.04 8.85 -3.74
CA VAL A 119 10.00 8.33 -2.77
C VAL A 119 11.37 8.13 -3.42
N ARG A 120 12.45 8.31 -2.65
CA ARG A 120 13.81 8.06 -3.16
C ARG A 120 14.03 6.57 -3.42
N ARG A 121 14.61 6.26 -4.58
CA ARG A 121 14.93 4.89 -5.03
C ARG A 121 15.80 4.14 -4.05
N ASN A 122 16.90 4.75 -3.62
CA ASN A 122 17.87 4.12 -2.72
C ASN A 122 17.24 3.59 -1.41
N VAL A 123 16.22 4.27 -0.87
CA VAL A 123 15.50 3.81 0.33
C VAL A 123 14.70 2.54 0.05
N VAL A 124 14.03 2.50 -1.10
CA VAL A 124 13.20 1.36 -1.51
C VAL A 124 14.07 0.19 -1.94
N ASP A 125 15.11 0.44 -2.72
CA ASP A 125 16.01 -0.58 -3.25
C ASP A 125 16.76 -1.27 -2.10
N GLN A 126 17.27 -0.52 -1.12
CA GLN A 126 17.87 -1.09 0.10
C GLN A 126 16.88 -2.01 0.83
N LEU A 127 15.62 -1.60 0.97
CA LEU A 127 14.59 -2.42 1.62
C LEU A 127 14.31 -3.70 0.82
N ILE A 128 14.22 -3.63 -0.51
CA ILE A 128 14.04 -4.80 -1.37
C ILE A 128 15.23 -5.75 -1.27
N GLU A 129 16.46 -5.23 -1.23
CA GLU A 129 17.68 -6.02 -1.04
C GLU A 129 17.68 -6.75 0.31
N GLU A 130 17.34 -6.05 1.40
CA GLU A 130 17.22 -6.64 2.74
C GLU A 130 16.16 -7.76 2.77
N ILE A 131 15.03 -7.57 2.08
CA ILE A 131 13.97 -8.57 1.96
C ILE A 131 14.45 -9.78 1.14
N THR A 132 15.13 -9.53 0.04
CA THR A 132 15.64 -10.59 -0.85
C THR A 132 16.71 -11.42 -0.16
N ALA A 133 17.58 -10.79 0.63
CA ALA A 133 18.62 -11.46 1.41
C ALA A 133 18.05 -12.41 2.48
N SER A 134 16.81 -12.19 2.95
CA SER A 134 16.15 -13.12 3.89
C SER A 134 15.43 -14.30 3.20
N GLY A 135 15.49 -14.39 1.88
CA GLY A 135 14.88 -15.47 1.10
C GLY A 135 13.40 -15.26 0.78
N ASN A 136 12.86 -14.05 0.99
CA ASN A 136 11.55 -13.65 0.48
C ASN A 136 11.72 -12.84 -0.81
N THR A 137 10.66 -12.69 -1.60
CA THR A 137 10.69 -11.91 -2.84
C THR A 137 9.62 -10.85 -2.81
N VAL A 138 10.01 -9.61 -3.06
CA VAL A 138 9.06 -8.53 -3.32
C VAL A 138 8.57 -8.66 -4.76
N VAL A 139 7.29 -8.96 -4.92
CA VAL A 139 6.65 -9.19 -6.23
C VAL A 139 5.80 -8.01 -6.66
N GLN A 140 5.49 -7.10 -5.74
CA GLN A 140 4.72 -5.90 -6.00
C GLN A 140 5.15 -4.78 -5.06
N LEU A 141 5.29 -3.57 -5.61
CA LEU A 141 5.63 -2.36 -4.87
C LEU A 141 4.50 -1.33 -5.02
N TYR A 142 4.14 -0.69 -3.91
CA TYR A 142 3.21 0.43 -3.86
C TYR A 142 3.85 1.61 -3.15
N ILE A 143 3.72 2.80 -3.72
CA ILE A 143 4.21 4.03 -3.13
C ILE A 143 3.03 4.86 -2.66
N GLY A 144 3.08 5.31 -1.41
CA GLY A 144 2.07 6.20 -0.82
C GLY A 144 0.77 5.48 -0.44
N PRO A 145 -0.30 6.25 -0.20
CA PRO A 145 -1.56 5.76 0.39
C PRO A 145 -2.52 5.14 -0.65
N PHE A 146 -2.15 5.08 -1.92
CA PHE A 146 -3.10 4.72 -2.99
C PHE A 146 -3.50 3.25 -2.99
N VAL A 147 -2.83 2.42 -2.19
CA VAL A 147 -3.19 1.02 -1.98
C VAL A 147 -4.56 0.87 -1.34
N TYR A 148 -5.00 1.85 -0.54
CA TYR A 148 -6.30 1.80 0.13
C TYR A 148 -7.46 1.65 -0.85
N ASN A 149 -7.34 2.18 -2.07
CA ASN A 149 -8.41 2.10 -3.07
C ASN A 149 -8.89 0.66 -3.34
N ALA A 150 -8.01 -0.34 -3.17
CA ALA A 150 -8.36 -1.74 -3.34
C ALA A 150 -9.28 -2.30 -2.24
N VAL A 151 -9.33 -1.68 -1.07
CA VAL A 151 -10.12 -2.15 0.07
C VAL A 151 -11.19 -1.18 0.55
N LEU A 152 -11.19 0.08 0.10
CA LEU A 152 -12.20 1.06 0.52
C LEU A 152 -13.63 0.56 0.27
N SER A 153 -13.84 -0.22 -0.80
CA SER A 153 -15.14 -0.85 -1.11
C SER A 153 -15.56 -1.93 -0.11
N GLN A 154 -14.60 -2.55 0.58
CA GLN A 154 -14.79 -3.64 1.55
C GLN A 154 -14.90 -3.12 3.00
N ILE A 155 -14.46 -1.89 3.27
CA ILE A 155 -14.55 -1.27 4.59
C ILE A 155 -15.94 -0.67 4.79
N ASN A 156 -16.52 -0.85 5.99
CA ASN A 156 -17.83 -0.32 6.35
C ASN A 156 -17.92 1.19 6.10
N LYS A 157 -18.96 1.58 5.35
CA LYS A 157 -19.12 2.91 4.78
C LYS A 157 -19.63 3.90 5.84
N TYR A 158 -18.73 4.66 6.45
CA TYR A 158 -19.10 5.85 7.20
C TYR A 158 -19.16 7.05 6.24
N ASN A 159 -20.26 7.15 5.50
CA ASN A 159 -20.54 8.28 4.61
C ASN A 159 -19.51 8.61 3.51
N GLY A 160 -18.66 7.65 3.11
CA GLY A 160 -17.62 7.90 2.11
C GLY A 160 -16.40 8.64 2.67
N HIS A 161 -16.30 8.77 3.99
CA HIS A 161 -15.14 9.30 4.68
C HIS A 161 -14.41 8.18 5.40
N TYR A 162 -13.13 8.03 5.12
CA TYR A 162 -12.27 7.00 5.68
C TYR A 162 -11.11 7.67 6.38
N ILE A 163 -10.84 7.24 7.61
CA ILE A 163 -9.64 7.65 8.34
C ILE A 163 -8.88 6.39 8.73
N VAL A 164 -7.70 6.21 8.14
CA VAL A 164 -6.89 5.01 8.26
C VAL A 164 -5.43 5.43 8.36
N ASP A 165 -4.78 5.08 9.47
CA ASP A 165 -3.36 5.37 9.71
C ASP A 165 -2.94 6.83 9.48
N GLY A 166 -3.80 7.77 9.89
CA GLY A 166 -3.56 9.21 9.73
C GLY A 166 -3.88 9.75 8.34
N HIS A 167 -4.21 8.88 7.39
CA HIS A 167 -4.76 9.26 6.09
C HIS A 167 -6.27 9.48 6.22
N THR A 168 -6.73 10.63 5.77
CA THR A 168 -8.16 10.93 5.60
C THR A 168 -8.45 10.93 4.11
N ILE A 169 -9.36 10.06 3.69
CA ILE A 169 -9.78 9.91 2.30
C ILE A 169 -11.29 10.12 2.23
N GLN A 170 -11.72 10.99 1.34
CA GLN A 170 -13.12 11.13 0.98
C GLN A 170 -13.33 10.57 -0.42
N ILE A 171 -14.35 9.74 -0.60
CA ILE A 171 -14.73 9.18 -1.90
C ILE A 171 -16.15 9.59 -2.27
N ASP A 172 -16.38 9.65 -3.57
CA ASP A 172 -17.73 9.74 -4.12
C ASP A 172 -18.50 8.45 -3.87
N LYS A 173 -19.76 8.56 -3.44
CA LYS A 173 -20.57 7.39 -3.07
C LYS A 173 -21.02 6.59 -4.30
N GLU A 174 -21.12 7.22 -5.45
CA GLU A 174 -21.58 6.61 -6.70
C GLU A 174 -20.39 6.13 -7.52
N THR A 175 -19.44 7.02 -7.84
CA THR A 175 -18.31 6.70 -8.72
C THR A 175 -17.18 5.95 -8.00
N LYS A 176 -17.12 6.01 -6.67
CA LYS A 176 -16.02 5.50 -5.82
C LYS A 176 -14.67 6.18 -6.03
N GLU A 177 -14.63 7.27 -6.80
CA GLU A 177 -13.43 8.05 -7.02
C GLU A 177 -13.11 8.91 -5.81
N TRP A 178 -11.84 9.24 -5.63
CA TRP A 178 -11.42 10.12 -4.54
C TRP A 178 -11.85 11.55 -4.83
N LEU A 179 -12.46 12.17 -3.81
CA LEU A 179 -12.84 13.57 -3.77
C LEU A 179 -11.76 14.41 -3.10
N SER A 180 -11.17 13.90 -2.01
CA SER A 180 -10.11 14.58 -1.28
C SER A 180 -9.20 13.59 -0.55
N TYR A 181 -7.96 14.01 -0.33
CA TYR A 181 -6.99 13.30 0.48
C TYR A 181 -6.21 14.27 1.37
N SER A 182 -6.00 13.88 2.61
CA SER A 182 -5.06 14.56 3.49
C SER A 182 -4.38 13.56 4.42
N TYR A 183 -3.21 13.96 4.92
CA TYR A 183 -2.51 13.21 5.94
C TYR A 183 -2.30 14.09 7.16
N SER A 184 -2.72 13.61 8.33
CA SER A 184 -2.41 14.27 9.58
C SER A 184 -2.12 13.25 10.67
N ARG A 185 -0.99 13.42 11.36
CA ARG A 185 -0.62 12.58 12.51
C ARG A 185 -1.68 12.64 13.61
N GLY A 186 -2.29 13.82 13.84
CA GLY A 186 -3.33 14.00 14.85
C GLY A 186 -4.61 13.21 14.61
N ALA A 187 -4.86 12.75 13.38
CA ALA A 187 -5.98 11.84 13.10
C ALA A 187 -5.75 10.43 13.68
N ILE A 188 -4.49 10.01 13.85
CA ILE A 188 -4.12 8.76 14.54
C ILE A 188 -4.52 8.86 16.03
N GLU A 189 -4.16 9.95 16.70
CA GLU A 189 -4.41 10.13 18.14
C GLU A 189 -5.89 10.28 18.51
N LYS A 190 -6.72 10.85 17.62
CA LYS A 190 -8.17 10.98 17.85
C LYS A 190 -8.93 9.66 17.74
N ILE A 191 -8.46 8.72 16.92
CA ILE A 191 -9.11 7.40 16.73
C ILE A 191 -8.70 6.43 17.83
N TYR A 192 -7.44 6.46 18.25
CA TYR A 192 -6.93 5.56 19.29
C TYR A 192 -7.59 5.80 20.66
N ASN A 193 -8.10 7.02 20.90
CA ASN A 193 -8.86 7.33 22.11
C ASN A 193 -10.34 6.88 22.05
N LYS A 194 -10.84 6.41 20.90
CA LYS A 194 -12.26 6.09 20.73
C LYS A 194 -12.55 4.62 20.42
N ASP A 195 -11.66 3.89 19.75
CA ASP A 195 -11.89 2.48 19.39
C ASP A 195 -10.66 1.60 19.63
N ARG A 196 -10.76 0.70 20.61
CA ARG A 196 -9.80 -0.40 20.88
C ARG A 196 -9.97 -1.58 19.89
N ASN A 197 -10.24 -1.31 18.61
CA ASN A 197 -10.58 -2.38 17.67
C ASN A 197 -9.42 -2.70 16.72
N THR A 198 -8.84 -3.89 16.90
CA THR A 198 -7.71 -4.44 16.14
C THR A 198 -7.98 -4.62 14.64
N GLY A 199 -9.25 -4.64 14.21
CA GLY A 199 -9.65 -4.94 12.83
C GLY A 199 -9.35 -3.87 11.76
N TYR A 200 -9.14 -2.60 12.13
CA TYR A 200 -8.88 -1.54 11.14
C TYR A 200 -7.43 -1.52 10.64
N ARG A 201 -6.47 -2.04 11.41
CA ARG A 201 -5.04 -2.01 11.05
C ARG A 201 -4.64 -3.17 10.17
N SER A 202 -5.23 -4.34 10.40
CA SER A 202 -5.10 -5.51 9.51
C SER A 202 -5.60 -5.22 8.09
N ALA A 203 -6.50 -4.24 7.91
CA ALA A 203 -7.03 -3.84 6.62
C ALA A 203 -5.98 -3.15 5.73
N ILE A 204 -4.95 -2.52 6.29
CA ILE A 204 -3.92 -1.77 5.52
C ILE A 204 -2.97 -2.74 4.85
N SER A 205 -2.26 -3.52 5.66
CA SER A 205 -1.38 -4.57 5.16
C SER A 205 -2.19 -5.63 4.39
N GLY A 206 -3.44 -5.89 4.81
CA GLY A 206 -4.38 -6.72 4.06
C GLY A 206 -4.75 -6.12 2.69
N SER A 207 -4.80 -4.79 2.53
CA SER A 207 -5.08 -4.13 1.24
C SER A 207 -3.94 -4.23 0.24
N VAL A 208 -2.71 -4.14 0.75
CA VAL A 208 -1.49 -4.38 -0.01
C VAL A 208 -1.51 -5.80 -0.58
N CYS A 209 -1.98 -6.74 0.23
CA CYS A 209 -2.05 -8.15 -0.10
C CYS A 209 -3.25 -8.51 -0.99
N SER A 210 -4.43 -7.93 -0.73
CA SER A 210 -5.67 -8.25 -1.45
C SER A 210 -5.66 -7.70 -2.86
N ARG A 211 -5.09 -6.51 -3.09
CA ARG A 211 -4.89 -6.01 -4.46
C ARG A 211 -4.03 -6.95 -5.28
N PHE A 212 -3.05 -7.60 -4.67
CA PHE A 212 -2.13 -8.51 -5.32
C PHE A 212 -2.72 -9.92 -5.54
N LEU A 213 -3.51 -10.43 -4.61
CA LEU A 213 -4.19 -11.72 -4.76
C LEU A 213 -5.44 -11.65 -5.66
N LEU A 214 -6.05 -10.47 -5.80
CA LEU A 214 -7.24 -10.22 -6.63
C LEU A 214 -6.92 -9.54 -7.95
N SER A 215 -5.68 -9.07 -8.17
CA SER A 215 -5.25 -8.62 -9.49
C SER A 215 -5.11 -9.83 -10.39
N ASP A 216 -6.00 -9.95 -11.37
CA ASP A 216 -5.86 -10.88 -12.49
C ASP A 216 -4.48 -10.69 -13.14
N VAL A 217 -3.61 -11.69 -12.96
CA VAL A 217 -2.46 -11.92 -13.85
C VAL A 217 -2.97 -12.46 -15.18
#